data_AF-A0A3D6EUL1-F1
#
_entry.id   AF-A0A3D6EUL1-F1
#
_cell.length_a   1.000
_cell.length_b   1.000
_cell.length_c   1.000
_cell.angle_alpha   90.00
_cell.angle_beta   90.00
_cell.angle_gamma   90.00
#
_symmetry.space_group_name_H-M   'P 1'
#
loop_
_entity.id
_entity.type
_entity.pdbx_description
1 polymer ?
#
loop_
_entity_poly.entity_id
_entity_poly.type
_entity_poly.pdbx_seq_one_letter_code
_entity_poly.pdbx_strand_id
1 'polypeptide(L)'
;RKASFRGELVDRGPDSPTVLKLVMSMVNSGAAYCVPGNHDMKLQKYLSGKDVQLKHGLALTVEQLKTENTHFINQVKDFLYGMVSHYVFDNGRLVVAHAGLKEEMQGRGSGAVRSFCMFGETTGETDEFGLPVRFNWASEYRGKAMVVYGHTPVPEAQWLNRTIDIDTGCVFGGKLSALRYPEEELVSVDAKQVYAEPAKPLNWKADVVLSHQHEYDDVLDIDDVIGKRIISTRLRNNVTVREENSIAALEVMSRFALNPKWLIYLPPTMSPSETSELDGYLEHPIEALKYFKSQGVEKVVCEEKHMGSRAILIICKDEETVRTRFGIEHSGIGVCYTRTGRNFFTDNELEAQFIDRVNKALTNANFWEKFNTDWVCLDAELMPWSAKAQALLKDQYASVGAAASAALVNVVDVLNQTAGRKIEGVNELLQMYSSKKEMISDYTDTYRNYCWPVNGVVDYKLAPFHILATEGAVHVDKDHAWHMQEIGLICEQDRQLFLATPHKIIQVNDEAGINEVVSWWTNLTEKGGEGMVIKPYDFITTGSKGLVQPAIKCRGKEYLRIIYGPEYSAPENMARLKNRGLSGKRSLALREFALGVESLERFVKKEPLRKVHECVFGVLALESEEIDPRL
;
A
#
# COMPACT_ATOMS: atom_id res chain seq x y z
N ARG A 1 -2.25 9.61 -34.65
CA ARG A 1 -2.88 8.49 -33.91
C ARG A 1 -3.57 7.57 -34.92
N LYS A 2 -3.74 6.27 -34.61
CA LYS A 2 -4.54 5.33 -35.40
C LYS A 2 -5.79 4.95 -34.63
N ALA A 3 -6.92 4.82 -35.30
CA ALA A 3 -8.16 4.36 -34.67
C ALA A 3 -8.16 2.83 -34.51
N SER A 4 -8.84 2.30 -33.51
CA SER A 4 -9.06 0.85 -33.34
C SER A 4 -10.53 0.59 -33.05
N PHE A 5 -11.28 0.18 -34.08
CA PHE A 5 -12.69 -0.14 -33.96
C PHE A 5 -12.88 -1.55 -33.40
N ARG A 6 -13.95 -1.73 -32.63
CA ARG A 6 -14.19 -2.96 -31.86
C ARG A 6 -15.33 -3.81 -32.37
N GLY A 7 -15.73 -3.60 -33.61
CA GLY A 7 -16.85 -4.31 -34.22
C GLY A 7 -18.20 -3.71 -33.86
N GLU A 8 -19.25 -4.44 -34.20
CA GLU A 8 -20.64 -3.96 -34.23
C GLU A 8 -20.75 -2.67 -35.07
N LEU A 9 -20.19 -2.72 -36.28
CA LEU A 9 -20.25 -1.61 -37.25
C LEU A 9 -21.64 -1.44 -37.87
N VAL A 10 -22.50 -2.44 -37.65
CA VAL A 10 -23.81 -2.60 -38.26
C VAL A 10 -24.87 -2.87 -37.21
N ASP A 11 -26.11 -2.97 -37.66
CA ASP A 11 -27.33 -3.14 -36.88
C ASP A 11 -27.71 -1.90 -36.06
N ARG A 12 -29.03 -1.66 -35.90
CA ARG A 12 -29.66 -0.61 -35.06
C ARG A 12 -29.38 0.85 -35.44
N GLY A 13 -28.34 1.16 -36.20
CA GLY A 13 -28.01 2.52 -36.66
C GLY A 13 -28.77 2.98 -37.92
N PRO A 14 -28.87 4.30 -38.16
CA PRO A 14 -29.64 4.87 -39.28
C PRO A 14 -28.97 4.70 -40.65
N ASP A 15 -27.65 4.44 -40.69
CA ASP A 15 -26.87 4.35 -41.93
C ASP A 15 -25.63 3.43 -41.76
N SER A 16 -25.87 2.11 -41.74
CA SER A 16 -24.78 1.11 -41.68
C SER A 16 -23.85 1.16 -42.91
N PRO A 17 -24.34 1.36 -44.16
CA PRO A 17 -23.47 1.44 -45.34
C PRO A 17 -22.40 2.53 -45.25
N THR A 18 -22.75 3.73 -44.76
CA THR A 18 -21.76 4.81 -44.60
C THR A 18 -20.71 4.48 -43.53
N VAL A 19 -21.09 3.86 -42.42
CA VAL A 19 -20.15 3.39 -41.39
C VAL A 19 -19.18 2.36 -41.97
N LEU A 20 -19.69 1.36 -42.71
CA LEU A 20 -18.87 0.35 -43.38
C LEU A 20 -17.89 1.00 -44.37
N LYS A 21 -18.34 1.91 -45.23
CA LYS A 21 -17.47 2.64 -46.17
C LYS A 21 -16.35 3.40 -45.45
N LEU A 22 -16.68 4.10 -44.37
CA LEU A 22 -15.72 4.86 -43.57
C LEU A 22 -14.67 3.93 -42.95
N VAL A 23 -15.10 2.91 -42.21
CA VAL A 23 -14.18 2.02 -41.48
C VAL A 23 -13.33 1.20 -42.45
N MET A 24 -13.92 0.68 -43.55
CA MET A 24 -13.17 -0.02 -44.60
C MET A 24 -12.10 0.88 -45.23
N SER A 25 -12.44 2.14 -45.55
CA SER A 25 -11.49 3.11 -46.10
C SER A 25 -10.34 3.40 -45.12
N MET A 26 -10.65 3.60 -43.84
CA MET A 26 -9.64 3.84 -42.80
C MET A 26 -8.72 2.63 -42.58
N VAL A 27 -9.26 1.41 -42.61
CA VAL A 27 -8.45 0.18 -42.48
C VAL A 27 -7.58 -0.02 -43.72
N ASN A 28 -8.14 0.13 -44.93
CA ASN A 28 -7.41 -0.06 -46.18
C ASN A 28 -6.29 0.97 -46.39
N SER A 29 -6.45 2.19 -45.86
CA SER A 29 -5.40 3.22 -45.86
C SER A 29 -4.36 3.07 -44.73
N GLY A 30 -4.54 2.09 -43.84
CA GLY A 30 -3.67 1.87 -42.68
C GLY A 30 -3.85 2.87 -41.54
N ALA A 31 -4.90 3.70 -41.60
CA ALA A 31 -5.27 4.69 -40.59
C ALA A 31 -6.02 4.08 -39.39
N ALA A 32 -6.60 2.89 -39.54
CA ALA A 32 -7.32 2.19 -38.48
C ALA A 32 -7.06 0.67 -38.45
N TYR A 33 -7.34 0.09 -37.28
CA TYR A 33 -7.55 -1.34 -37.08
C TYR A 33 -9.03 -1.60 -36.78
N CYS A 34 -9.52 -2.80 -37.08
CA CYS A 34 -10.88 -3.22 -36.74
C CYS A 34 -10.91 -4.70 -36.41
N VAL A 35 -11.62 -5.05 -35.33
CA VAL A 35 -11.99 -6.44 -34.99
C VAL A 35 -13.47 -6.64 -35.26
N PRO A 36 -13.94 -7.88 -35.49
CA PRO A 36 -15.34 -8.14 -35.78
C PRO A 36 -16.14 -8.34 -34.50
N GLY A 37 -17.33 -7.75 -34.45
CA GLY A 37 -18.36 -8.07 -33.47
C GLY A 37 -19.19 -9.29 -33.89
N ASN A 38 -20.03 -9.78 -32.96
CA ASN A 38 -20.98 -10.84 -33.27
C ASN A 38 -22.01 -10.40 -34.34
N HIS A 39 -22.45 -9.14 -34.33
CA HIS A 39 -23.36 -8.59 -35.35
C HIS A 39 -22.71 -8.53 -36.73
N ASP A 40 -21.46 -8.09 -36.83
CA ASP A 40 -20.70 -8.07 -38.09
C ASP A 40 -20.57 -9.47 -38.68
N MET A 41 -20.20 -10.45 -37.85
CA MET A 41 -20.08 -11.84 -38.31
C MET A 41 -21.43 -12.46 -38.68
N LYS A 42 -22.53 -11.97 -38.10
CA LYS A 42 -23.89 -12.39 -38.49
C LYS A 42 -24.26 -11.84 -39.87
N LEU A 43 -23.93 -10.58 -40.15
CA LEU A 43 -24.06 -9.99 -41.49
C LEU A 43 -23.17 -10.72 -42.51
N GLN A 44 -21.92 -11.02 -42.15
CA GLN A 44 -21.00 -11.77 -43.01
C GLN A 44 -21.58 -13.13 -43.43
N LYS A 45 -22.19 -13.87 -42.48
CA LYS A 45 -22.88 -15.13 -42.75
C LYS A 45 -24.08 -14.94 -43.69
N TYR A 46 -24.89 -13.91 -43.46
CA TYR A 46 -26.02 -13.57 -44.34
C TYR A 46 -25.56 -13.29 -45.78
N LEU A 47 -24.55 -12.43 -45.96
CA LEU A 47 -23.97 -12.10 -47.26
C LEU A 47 -23.29 -13.29 -47.96
N SER A 48 -22.95 -14.33 -47.20
CA SER A 48 -22.42 -15.60 -47.71
C SER A 48 -23.52 -16.62 -48.06
N GLY A 49 -24.80 -16.24 -47.98
CA GLY A 49 -25.94 -17.10 -48.28
C GLY A 49 -26.30 -18.10 -47.19
N LYS A 50 -25.80 -17.93 -45.96
CA LYS A 50 -26.21 -18.78 -44.83
C LYS A 50 -27.54 -18.32 -44.26
N ASP A 51 -28.34 -19.29 -43.81
CA ASP A 51 -29.58 -19.01 -43.09
C ASP A 51 -29.28 -18.43 -41.70
N VAL A 52 -29.72 -17.20 -41.45
CA VAL A 52 -29.55 -16.48 -40.19
C VAL A 52 -30.83 -15.74 -39.81
N GLN A 53 -31.18 -15.75 -38.53
CA GLN A 53 -32.36 -15.02 -38.05
C GLN A 53 -32.15 -13.51 -38.13
N LEU A 54 -33.04 -12.80 -38.82
CA LEU A 54 -33.06 -11.33 -38.93
C LEU A 54 -33.56 -10.65 -37.63
N LYS A 55 -32.84 -10.86 -36.53
CA LYS A 55 -33.10 -10.30 -35.19
C LYS A 55 -31.95 -9.39 -34.75
N HIS A 56 -32.24 -8.57 -33.74
CA HIS A 56 -31.30 -7.65 -33.07
C HIS A 56 -30.74 -6.53 -33.95
N GLY A 57 -31.48 -6.13 -34.99
CA GLY A 57 -31.15 -4.98 -35.85
C GLY A 57 -30.71 -5.35 -37.28
N LEU A 58 -30.34 -6.62 -37.52
CA LEU A 58 -29.88 -7.08 -38.84
C LEU A 58 -30.86 -6.82 -39.98
N ALA A 59 -32.18 -6.89 -39.73
CA ALA A 59 -33.19 -6.60 -40.75
C ALA A 59 -33.03 -5.19 -41.34
N LEU A 60 -32.71 -4.20 -40.49
CA LEU A 60 -32.52 -2.82 -40.91
C LEU A 60 -31.27 -2.67 -41.78
N THR A 61 -30.14 -3.25 -41.37
CA THR A 61 -28.90 -3.22 -42.15
C THR A 61 -29.06 -3.90 -43.50
N VAL A 62 -29.73 -5.05 -43.54
CA VAL A 62 -30.00 -5.76 -44.82
C VAL A 62 -30.84 -4.89 -45.75
N GLU A 63 -31.85 -4.18 -45.23
CA GLU A 63 -32.66 -3.25 -46.03
C GLU A 63 -31.82 -2.08 -46.56
N GLN A 64 -31.00 -1.47 -45.69
CA GLN A 64 -30.09 -0.38 -46.08
C GLN A 64 -29.09 -0.81 -47.16
N LEU A 65 -28.63 -2.07 -47.17
CA LEU A 65 -27.66 -2.56 -48.16
C LEU A 65 -28.29 -2.88 -49.53
N LYS A 66 -29.63 -2.99 -49.64
CA LYS A 66 -30.29 -3.25 -50.94
C LYS A 66 -30.10 -2.12 -51.96
N THR A 67 -29.86 -0.90 -51.49
CA THR A 67 -29.63 0.27 -52.34
C THR A 67 -28.18 0.37 -52.83
N GLU A 68 -27.28 -0.43 -52.29
CA GLU A 68 -25.86 -0.45 -52.66
C GLU A 68 -25.59 -1.39 -53.83
N ASN A 69 -24.50 -1.15 -54.55
CA ASN A 69 -24.10 -2.00 -55.68
C ASN A 69 -23.46 -3.32 -55.21
N THR A 70 -23.53 -4.34 -56.07
CA THR A 70 -22.99 -5.68 -55.80
C THR A 70 -21.48 -5.69 -55.56
N HIS A 71 -20.74 -4.74 -56.15
CA HIS A 71 -19.30 -4.63 -55.92
C HIS A 71 -18.99 -4.27 -54.47
N PHE A 72 -19.66 -3.25 -53.92
CA PHE A 72 -19.52 -2.86 -52.52
C PHE A 72 -19.95 -3.97 -51.56
N ILE A 73 -21.08 -4.64 -51.83
CA ILE A 73 -21.56 -5.75 -51.00
C ILE A 73 -20.51 -6.88 -50.92
N ASN A 74 -19.87 -7.23 -52.04
CA ASN A 74 -18.79 -8.20 -52.04
C ASN A 74 -17.56 -7.72 -51.25
N GLN A 75 -17.19 -6.43 -51.37
CA GLN A 75 -16.11 -5.86 -50.57
C GLN A 75 -16.41 -5.93 -49.07
N VAL A 76 -17.65 -5.64 -48.64
CA VAL A 76 -18.08 -5.78 -47.24
C VAL A 76 -17.96 -7.23 -46.79
N LYS A 77 -18.46 -8.19 -47.58
CA LYS A 77 -18.39 -9.62 -47.25
C LYS A 77 -16.94 -10.07 -47.02
N ASP A 78 -16.04 -9.69 -47.93
CA ASP A 78 -14.63 -10.08 -47.88
C ASP A 78 -13.89 -9.38 -46.73
N PHE A 79 -14.20 -8.09 -46.49
CA PHE A 79 -13.67 -7.31 -45.38
C PHE A 79 -14.02 -7.94 -44.02
N LEU A 80 -15.30 -8.24 -43.78
CA LEU A 80 -15.76 -8.85 -42.53
C LEU A 80 -15.18 -10.26 -42.33
N TYR A 81 -15.04 -11.03 -43.41
CA TYR A 81 -14.41 -12.36 -43.36
C TYR A 81 -12.93 -12.28 -42.98
N GLY A 82 -12.21 -11.28 -43.51
CA GLY A 82 -10.78 -11.08 -43.31
C GLY A 82 -10.37 -10.54 -41.94
N MET A 83 -11.30 -10.08 -41.10
CA MET A 83 -10.95 -9.52 -39.79
C MET A 83 -10.41 -10.57 -38.81
N VAL A 84 -9.34 -10.20 -38.10
CA VAL A 84 -8.78 -10.96 -36.97
C VAL A 84 -9.60 -10.74 -35.70
N SER A 85 -9.64 -11.72 -34.80
CA SER A 85 -10.51 -11.67 -33.60
C SER A 85 -10.08 -10.64 -32.56
N HIS A 86 -8.79 -10.34 -32.49
CA HIS A 86 -8.21 -9.37 -31.57
C HIS A 86 -6.86 -8.87 -32.11
N TYR A 87 -6.42 -7.73 -31.60
CA TYR A 87 -5.05 -7.24 -31.78
C TYR A 87 -4.31 -7.24 -30.46
N VAL A 88 -3.00 -7.54 -30.53
CA VAL A 88 -2.05 -7.38 -29.44
C VAL A 88 -1.03 -6.33 -29.88
N PHE A 89 -1.03 -5.18 -29.21
CA PHE A 89 -0.20 -4.04 -29.49
C PHE A 89 0.85 -3.83 -28.39
N ASP A 90 1.78 -2.93 -28.69
CA ASP A 90 2.76 -2.40 -27.75
C ASP A 90 3.53 -3.48 -26.96
N ASN A 91 4.08 -4.46 -27.69
CA ASN A 91 4.83 -5.58 -27.13
C ASN A 91 4.04 -6.38 -26.07
N GLY A 92 2.74 -6.52 -26.26
CA GLY A 92 1.87 -7.26 -25.33
C GLY A 92 1.31 -6.41 -24.19
N ARG A 93 1.43 -5.08 -24.23
CA ARG A 93 0.86 -4.19 -23.21
C ARG A 93 -0.57 -3.75 -23.47
N LEU A 94 -1.06 -3.88 -24.70
CA LEU A 94 -2.42 -3.50 -25.07
C LEU A 94 -3.07 -4.60 -25.90
N VAL A 95 -4.30 -4.97 -25.56
CA VAL A 95 -5.14 -5.93 -26.27
C VAL A 95 -6.46 -5.25 -26.59
N VAL A 96 -6.89 -5.36 -27.84
CA VAL A 96 -8.20 -4.86 -28.28
C VAL A 96 -9.01 -6.03 -28.82
N ALA A 97 -10.18 -6.26 -28.23
CA ALA A 97 -11.13 -7.29 -28.62
C ALA A 97 -12.57 -6.74 -28.55
N HIS A 98 -13.52 -7.43 -29.15
CA HIS A 98 -14.91 -6.97 -29.15
C HIS A 98 -15.58 -7.14 -27.78
N ALA A 99 -15.64 -8.36 -27.22
CA ALA A 99 -16.28 -8.66 -25.94
C ALA A 99 -15.29 -8.90 -24.79
N GLY A 100 -13.99 -9.04 -25.09
CA GLY A 100 -12.95 -9.31 -24.10
C GLY A 100 -11.96 -10.39 -24.53
N LEU A 101 -10.92 -10.60 -23.71
CA LEU A 101 -9.94 -11.67 -23.92
C LEU A 101 -9.11 -11.99 -22.67
N LYS A 102 -9.12 -13.25 -22.21
CA LYS A 102 -8.26 -13.75 -21.13
C LYS A 102 -6.79 -13.80 -21.54
N GLU A 103 -5.87 -13.69 -20.58
CA GLU A 103 -4.42 -13.60 -20.85
C GLU A 103 -3.90 -14.82 -21.63
N GLU A 104 -4.30 -16.03 -21.23
CA GLU A 104 -3.90 -17.28 -21.86
C GLU A 104 -4.39 -17.43 -23.31
N MET A 105 -5.33 -16.58 -23.75
CA MET A 105 -5.85 -16.56 -25.11
C MET A 105 -5.19 -15.50 -26.00
N GLN A 106 -4.44 -14.56 -25.43
CA GLN A 106 -3.83 -13.45 -26.17
C GLN A 106 -2.77 -13.94 -27.17
N GLY A 107 -2.86 -13.46 -28.41
CA GLY A 107 -1.96 -13.83 -29.50
C GLY A 107 -2.24 -15.21 -30.12
N ARG A 108 -3.30 -15.91 -29.70
CA ARG A 108 -3.66 -17.24 -30.23
C ARG A 108 -4.77 -17.17 -31.27
N GLY A 109 -4.63 -17.91 -32.37
CA GLY A 109 -5.62 -18.00 -33.44
C GLY A 109 -6.41 -19.30 -33.44
N SER A 110 -7.42 -19.44 -32.57
CA SER A 110 -8.31 -20.61 -32.54
C SER A 110 -9.79 -20.23 -32.64
N GLY A 111 -10.64 -21.19 -33.01
CA GLY A 111 -12.09 -20.98 -33.06
C GLY A 111 -12.68 -20.61 -31.69
N ALA A 112 -12.15 -21.22 -30.62
CA ALA A 112 -12.54 -20.89 -29.24
C ALA A 112 -12.17 -19.45 -28.86
N VAL A 113 -10.96 -19.00 -29.20
CA VAL A 113 -10.53 -17.60 -28.98
C VAL A 113 -11.41 -16.63 -29.76
N ARG A 114 -11.68 -16.92 -31.04
CA ARG A 114 -12.58 -16.08 -31.85
C ARG A 114 -13.98 -16.01 -31.25
N SER A 115 -14.51 -17.13 -30.74
CA SER A 115 -15.80 -17.16 -30.06
C SER A 115 -15.81 -16.29 -28.80
N PHE A 116 -14.79 -16.43 -27.93
CA PHE A 116 -14.67 -15.63 -26.72
C PHE A 116 -14.60 -14.13 -27.04
N CYS A 117 -13.78 -13.73 -28.02
CA CYS A 117 -13.69 -12.34 -28.45
C CYS A 117 -15.04 -11.76 -28.93
N MET A 118 -15.96 -12.57 -29.45
CA MET A 118 -17.23 -12.09 -30.01
C MET A 118 -18.40 -12.13 -29.01
N PHE A 119 -18.39 -13.06 -28.05
CA PHE A 119 -19.55 -13.34 -27.20
C PHE A 119 -19.26 -13.24 -25.70
N GLY A 120 -17.99 -13.26 -25.31
CA GLY A 120 -17.56 -13.50 -23.93
C GLY A 120 -17.84 -14.95 -23.49
N GLU A 121 -17.95 -15.14 -22.18
CA GLU A 121 -18.28 -16.41 -21.54
C GLU A 121 -19.70 -16.33 -20.97
N THR A 122 -20.57 -17.24 -21.40
CA THR A 122 -21.98 -17.27 -20.96
C THR A 122 -22.18 -18.35 -19.91
N THR A 123 -22.99 -18.10 -18.88
CA THR A 123 -23.33 -19.11 -17.86
C THR A 123 -24.36 -20.12 -18.37
N GLY A 124 -25.03 -19.82 -19.49
CA GLY A 124 -26.15 -20.60 -20.02
C GLY A 124 -27.52 -20.19 -19.46
N GLU A 125 -27.53 -19.27 -18.49
CA GLU A 125 -28.75 -18.71 -17.90
C GLU A 125 -29.19 -17.44 -18.63
N THR A 126 -30.45 -17.06 -18.44
CA THR A 126 -31.01 -15.79 -18.93
C THR A 126 -31.48 -14.94 -17.76
N ASP A 127 -31.21 -13.64 -17.80
CA ASP A 127 -31.67 -12.69 -16.79
C ASP A 127 -33.18 -12.37 -16.92
N GLU A 128 -33.68 -11.51 -16.04
CA GLU A 128 -35.08 -11.05 -16.01
C GLU A 128 -35.49 -10.25 -17.27
N PHE A 129 -34.52 -9.80 -18.07
CA PHE A 129 -34.73 -9.12 -19.34
C PHE A 129 -34.64 -10.08 -20.55
N GLY A 130 -34.46 -11.38 -20.30
CA GLY A 130 -34.29 -12.41 -21.33
C GLY A 130 -32.93 -12.34 -22.05
N LEU A 131 -31.94 -11.66 -21.47
CA LEU A 131 -30.58 -11.57 -21.99
C LEU A 131 -29.70 -12.68 -21.37
N PRO A 132 -28.74 -13.25 -22.12
CA PRO A 132 -27.82 -14.24 -21.57
C PRO A 132 -26.99 -13.64 -20.42
N VAL A 133 -26.97 -14.35 -19.29
CA VAL A 133 -26.08 -14.04 -18.17
C VAL A 133 -24.66 -14.41 -18.58
N ARG A 134 -23.74 -13.47 -18.41
CA ARG A 134 -22.33 -13.62 -18.77
C ARG A 134 -21.45 -13.66 -17.54
N PHE A 135 -20.43 -14.49 -17.60
CA PHE A 135 -19.39 -14.54 -16.58
C PHE A 135 -18.53 -13.27 -16.67
N ASN A 136 -18.28 -12.62 -15.54
CA ASN A 136 -17.43 -11.43 -15.49
C ASN A 136 -15.95 -11.83 -15.52
N TRP A 137 -15.46 -12.27 -16.68
CA TRP A 137 -14.06 -12.67 -16.84
C TRP A 137 -13.05 -11.56 -16.44
N ALA A 138 -13.46 -10.29 -16.52
CA ALA A 138 -12.64 -9.15 -16.14
C ALA A 138 -12.34 -9.10 -14.63
N SER A 139 -13.23 -9.61 -13.76
CA SER A 139 -12.96 -9.69 -12.32
C SER A 139 -11.86 -10.69 -11.97
N GLU A 140 -11.68 -11.72 -12.80
CA GLU A 140 -10.64 -12.74 -12.67
C GLU A 140 -9.40 -12.44 -13.50
N TYR A 141 -9.40 -11.39 -14.32
CA TYR A 141 -8.25 -11.10 -15.17
C TYR A 141 -7.03 -10.72 -14.32
N ARG A 142 -5.91 -11.41 -14.55
CA ARG A 142 -4.64 -11.20 -13.85
C ARG A 142 -3.49 -10.80 -14.78
N GLY A 143 -3.79 -10.60 -16.06
CA GLY A 143 -2.78 -10.43 -17.09
C GLY A 143 -2.12 -9.06 -17.12
N LYS A 144 -0.95 -9.01 -17.77
CA LYS A 144 -0.13 -7.78 -17.84
C LYS A 144 -0.69 -6.74 -18.81
N ALA A 145 -1.33 -7.20 -19.88
CA ALA A 145 -1.87 -6.32 -20.92
C ALA A 145 -3.11 -5.57 -20.43
N MET A 146 -3.26 -4.32 -20.85
CA MET A 146 -4.54 -3.65 -20.78
C MET A 146 -5.49 -4.21 -21.83
N VAL A 147 -6.71 -4.59 -21.45
CA VAL A 147 -7.70 -5.16 -22.36
C VAL A 147 -8.85 -4.18 -22.56
N VAL A 148 -8.98 -3.64 -23.78
CA VAL A 148 -10.01 -2.68 -24.14
C VAL A 148 -11.11 -3.41 -24.90
N TYR A 149 -12.31 -3.52 -24.32
CA TYR A 149 -13.43 -4.32 -24.84
C TYR A 149 -14.81 -3.65 -24.70
N GLY A 150 -15.84 -4.20 -25.33
CA GLY A 150 -17.20 -3.68 -25.41
C GLY A 150 -18.23 -4.79 -25.34
N HIS A 151 -19.25 -4.72 -26.20
CA HIS A 151 -20.29 -5.73 -26.44
C HIS A 151 -21.46 -5.72 -25.46
N THR A 152 -21.19 -5.47 -24.17
CA THR A 152 -22.26 -5.34 -23.16
C THR A 152 -22.28 -3.89 -22.68
N PRO A 153 -23.28 -3.09 -23.09
CA PRO A 153 -23.24 -1.66 -22.82
C PRO A 153 -23.29 -1.36 -21.32
N VAL A 154 -22.42 -0.46 -20.89
CA VAL A 154 -22.34 0.07 -19.52
C VAL A 154 -22.68 1.56 -19.50
N PRO A 155 -23.24 2.12 -18.42
CA PRO A 155 -23.54 3.56 -18.37
C PRO A 155 -22.26 4.42 -18.42
N GLU A 156 -21.18 3.99 -17.76
CA GLU A 156 -19.87 4.65 -17.80
C GLU A 156 -18.73 3.64 -17.95
N ALA A 157 -17.68 4.04 -18.65
CA ALA A 157 -16.49 3.21 -18.81
C ALA A 157 -15.65 3.22 -17.53
N GLN A 158 -15.44 2.04 -16.93
CA GLN A 158 -14.71 1.88 -15.69
C GLN A 158 -13.59 0.84 -15.83
N TRP A 159 -12.46 1.09 -15.16
CA TRP A 159 -11.37 0.13 -15.08
C TRP A 159 -11.68 -0.98 -14.08
N LEU A 160 -11.40 -2.23 -14.47
CA LEU A 160 -11.43 -3.41 -13.59
C LEU A 160 -10.25 -4.32 -13.95
N ASN A 161 -9.32 -4.53 -13.03
CA ASN A 161 -8.12 -5.36 -13.22
C ASN A 161 -7.35 -5.07 -14.53
N ARG A 162 -7.10 -3.81 -14.90
CA ARG A 162 -6.46 -3.43 -16.20
C ARG A 162 -7.30 -3.73 -17.44
N THR A 163 -8.57 -4.06 -17.28
CA THR A 163 -9.53 -4.19 -18.38
C THR A 163 -10.49 -3.01 -18.34
N ILE A 164 -11.01 -2.60 -19.49
CA ILE A 164 -11.98 -1.51 -19.58
C ILE A 164 -13.02 -1.77 -20.66
N ASP A 165 -14.28 -1.67 -20.24
CA ASP A 165 -15.41 -1.59 -21.14
C ASP A 165 -15.64 -0.14 -21.59
N ILE A 166 -15.54 0.17 -22.88
CA ILE A 166 -15.91 1.50 -23.43
C ILE A 166 -17.14 1.46 -24.35
N ASP A 167 -17.89 0.36 -24.35
CA ASP A 167 -19.24 0.35 -24.93
C ASP A 167 -20.19 1.05 -23.96
N THR A 168 -20.32 2.36 -24.13
CA THR A 168 -21.20 3.18 -23.30
C THR A 168 -22.60 3.34 -23.89
N GLY A 169 -23.05 2.36 -24.68
CA GLY A 169 -24.43 2.29 -25.15
C GLY A 169 -24.88 3.42 -26.07
N CYS A 170 -24.00 3.97 -26.92
CA CYS A 170 -24.32 5.10 -27.81
C CYS A 170 -25.60 4.88 -28.63
N VAL A 171 -25.84 3.66 -29.12
CA VAL A 171 -27.04 3.35 -29.91
C VAL A 171 -28.34 3.43 -29.10
N PHE A 172 -28.23 3.25 -27.79
CA PHE A 172 -29.32 3.30 -26.82
C PHE A 172 -29.47 4.67 -26.14
N GLY A 173 -28.80 5.71 -26.66
CA GLY A 173 -28.85 7.07 -26.11
C GLY A 173 -27.77 7.39 -25.06
N GLY A 174 -26.79 6.51 -24.86
CA GLY A 174 -25.63 6.77 -24.02
C GLY A 174 -24.57 7.62 -24.72
N LYS A 175 -23.29 7.20 -24.65
CA LYS A 175 -22.16 7.96 -25.23
C LYS A 175 -21.39 7.14 -26.26
N LEU A 176 -20.79 7.80 -27.25
CA LEU A 176 -19.73 7.22 -28.08
C LEU A 176 -18.38 7.48 -27.40
N SER A 177 -17.76 6.43 -26.87
CA SER A 177 -16.55 6.53 -26.06
C SER A 177 -15.30 5.99 -26.78
N ALA A 178 -14.16 6.59 -26.49
CA ALA A 178 -12.85 6.15 -26.94
C ALA A 178 -11.82 6.27 -25.81
N LEU A 179 -10.92 5.29 -25.72
CA LEU A 179 -9.74 5.35 -24.87
C LEU A 179 -8.53 5.82 -25.69
N ARG A 180 -7.85 6.87 -25.24
CA ARG A 180 -6.59 7.33 -25.81
C ARG A 180 -5.43 6.62 -25.12
N TYR A 181 -4.81 5.69 -25.83
CA TYR A 181 -3.60 4.99 -25.39
C TYR A 181 -2.34 5.66 -25.97
N PRO A 182 -1.22 5.78 -25.21
CA PRO A 182 -0.97 5.26 -23.86
C PRO A 182 -1.37 6.19 -22.70
N GLU A 183 -2.03 7.31 -22.98
CA GLU A 183 -2.38 8.30 -21.94
C GLU A 183 -3.49 7.87 -20.98
N GLU A 184 -4.20 6.78 -21.31
CA GLU A 184 -5.34 6.24 -20.56
C GLU A 184 -6.49 7.25 -20.37
N GLU A 185 -6.56 8.25 -21.25
CA GLU A 185 -7.59 9.30 -21.24
C GLU A 185 -8.85 8.81 -21.94
N LEU A 186 -9.97 8.80 -21.22
CA LEU A 186 -11.30 8.55 -21.77
C LEU A 186 -11.87 9.83 -22.39
N VAL A 187 -12.28 9.73 -23.66
CA VAL A 187 -13.01 10.79 -24.36
C VAL A 187 -14.34 10.26 -24.84
N SER A 188 -15.38 11.08 -24.75
CA SER A 188 -16.72 10.67 -25.18
C SER A 188 -17.53 11.83 -25.73
N VAL A 189 -18.53 11.51 -26.54
CA VAL A 189 -19.57 12.44 -27.00
C VAL A 189 -20.94 11.81 -26.79
N ASP A 190 -21.92 12.61 -26.39
CA ASP A 190 -23.28 12.10 -26.17
C ASP A 190 -23.94 11.67 -27.48
N ALA A 191 -24.78 10.63 -27.41
CA ALA A 191 -25.62 10.24 -28.53
C ALA A 191 -26.61 11.37 -28.87
N LYS A 192 -26.83 11.60 -30.17
CA LYS A 192 -27.77 12.63 -30.63
C LYS A 192 -29.22 12.31 -30.29
N GLN A 193 -29.54 11.02 -30.18
CA GLN A 193 -30.86 10.48 -29.87
C GLN A 193 -30.73 8.99 -29.52
N VAL A 194 -31.82 8.40 -29.03
CA VAL A 194 -31.97 6.95 -28.89
C VAL A 194 -32.27 6.36 -30.28
N TYR A 195 -31.38 5.52 -30.81
CA TYR A 195 -31.55 4.88 -32.12
C TYR A 195 -32.23 3.50 -32.02
N ALA A 196 -32.08 2.83 -30.88
CA ALA A 196 -32.80 1.61 -30.54
C ALA A 196 -33.15 1.64 -29.04
N GLU A 197 -34.30 1.10 -28.68
CA GLU A 197 -34.67 0.94 -27.27
C GLU A 197 -33.90 -0.24 -26.65
N PRO A 198 -33.22 -0.06 -25.50
CA PRO A 198 -32.49 -1.12 -24.86
C PRO A 198 -33.44 -2.09 -24.15
N ALA A 199 -33.18 -3.40 -24.26
CA ALA A 199 -33.95 -4.41 -23.53
C ALA A 199 -33.75 -4.31 -22.01
N LYS A 200 -32.54 -3.92 -21.59
CA LYS A 200 -32.16 -3.62 -20.21
C LYS A 200 -31.80 -2.13 -20.13
N PRO A 201 -32.45 -1.33 -19.27
CA PRO A 201 -32.12 0.10 -19.14
C PRO A 201 -30.63 0.31 -18.86
N LEU A 202 -29.99 1.28 -19.52
CA LEU A 202 -28.55 1.57 -19.32
C LEU A 202 -28.23 1.93 -17.86
N ASN A 203 -29.15 2.58 -17.17
CA ASN A 203 -29.03 3.01 -15.77
C ASN A 203 -29.62 2.00 -14.78
N TRP A 204 -29.77 0.74 -15.19
CA TRP A 204 -30.25 -0.34 -14.33
C TRP A 204 -29.20 -0.65 -13.26
N LYS A 205 -29.38 -0.07 -12.05
CA LYS A 205 -28.42 0.06 -10.93
C LYS A 205 -27.52 1.31 -10.93
N ALA A 206 -28.03 2.47 -11.37
CA ALA A 206 -27.31 3.74 -11.22
C ALA A 206 -27.07 4.20 -9.77
N ASP A 207 -27.68 3.53 -8.77
CA ASP A 207 -27.48 3.81 -7.35
C ASP A 207 -26.14 3.26 -6.79
N VAL A 208 -25.36 2.54 -7.62
CA VAL A 208 -24.03 2.05 -7.23
C VAL A 208 -23.02 3.20 -7.33
N VAL A 209 -22.60 3.71 -6.18
CA VAL A 209 -21.67 4.85 -6.08
C VAL A 209 -20.20 4.40 -6.17
N LEU A 210 -19.92 3.13 -5.91
CA LEU A 210 -18.58 2.55 -5.96
C LEU A 210 -18.21 2.13 -7.40
N SER A 211 -16.90 2.21 -7.73
CA SER A 211 -16.41 1.66 -9.00
C SER A 211 -16.47 0.14 -8.98
N HIS A 212 -16.54 -0.51 -10.15
CA HIS A 212 -16.45 -1.96 -10.24
C HIS A 212 -15.21 -2.51 -9.51
N GLN A 213 -14.06 -1.84 -9.60
CA GLN A 213 -12.85 -2.28 -8.88
C GLN A 213 -13.07 -2.24 -7.35
N HIS A 214 -13.69 -1.20 -6.83
CA HIS A 214 -13.96 -1.08 -5.39
C HIS A 214 -14.88 -2.19 -4.87
N GLU A 215 -15.91 -2.59 -5.61
CA GLU A 215 -16.78 -3.70 -5.22
C GLU A 215 -16.01 -5.02 -5.14
N TYR A 216 -15.09 -5.26 -6.08
CA TYR A 216 -14.26 -6.46 -6.09
C TYR A 216 -13.14 -6.45 -5.06
N ASP A 217 -12.72 -5.27 -4.60
CA ASP A 217 -11.69 -5.11 -3.58
C ASP A 217 -12.18 -5.44 -2.15
N ASP A 218 -13.49 -5.65 -1.94
CA ASP A 218 -14.05 -6.08 -0.64
C ASP A 218 -13.79 -7.56 -0.30
N VAL A 219 -13.38 -8.37 -1.28
CA VAL A 219 -13.14 -9.81 -1.10
C VAL A 219 -11.66 -10.12 -1.34
N LEU A 220 -10.96 -10.54 -0.28
CA LEU A 220 -9.62 -11.09 -0.38
C LEU A 220 -9.69 -12.52 -0.93
N ASP A 221 -9.03 -12.74 -2.07
CA ASP A 221 -8.84 -14.08 -2.62
C ASP A 221 -7.71 -14.80 -1.84
N ILE A 222 -8.01 -15.99 -1.32
CA ILE A 222 -7.04 -16.78 -0.57
C ILE A 222 -5.84 -17.19 -1.46
N ASP A 223 -6.06 -17.39 -2.76
CA ASP A 223 -5.00 -17.78 -3.69
C ASP A 223 -3.98 -16.65 -3.93
N ASP A 224 -4.34 -15.41 -3.61
CA ASP A 224 -3.44 -14.26 -3.68
C ASP A 224 -2.40 -14.26 -2.53
N VAL A 225 -2.64 -15.00 -1.46
CA VAL A 225 -1.87 -14.90 -0.21
C VAL A 225 -1.25 -16.21 0.26
N ILE A 226 -1.78 -17.36 -0.17
CA ILE A 226 -1.23 -18.68 0.24
C ILE A 226 -0.03 -19.11 -0.61
N GLY A 227 0.71 -20.08 -0.07
CA GLY A 227 1.88 -20.68 -0.71
C GLY A 227 3.11 -19.78 -0.70
N LYS A 228 4.16 -20.24 -1.39
CA LYS A 228 5.39 -19.47 -1.59
C LYS A 228 5.14 -18.32 -2.58
N ARG A 229 5.43 -17.09 -2.17
CA ARG A 229 5.29 -15.90 -3.02
C ARG A 229 6.64 -15.30 -3.38
N ILE A 230 6.74 -14.80 -4.60
CA ILE A 230 7.86 -13.98 -5.06
C ILE A 230 7.26 -12.64 -5.50
N ILE A 231 7.49 -11.61 -4.69
CA ILE A 231 6.97 -10.27 -4.93
C ILE A 231 8.09 -9.46 -5.56
N SER A 232 7.84 -8.91 -6.75
CA SER A 232 8.81 -8.04 -7.40
C SER A 232 8.62 -6.59 -6.98
N THR A 233 9.71 -5.94 -6.56
CA THR A 233 9.70 -4.53 -6.13
C THR A 233 10.73 -3.73 -6.90
N ARG A 234 10.50 -2.42 -7.05
CA ARG A 234 11.43 -1.49 -7.71
C ARG A 234 12.77 -1.36 -6.98
N LEU A 235 12.75 -1.37 -5.64
CA LEU A 235 13.96 -1.22 -4.82
C LEU A 235 14.74 -2.52 -4.66
N ARG A 236 14.06 -3.66 -4.78
CA ARG A 236 14.65 -4.99 -4.64
C ARG A 236 13.92 -5.99 -5.54
N ASN A 237 14.56 -6.39 -6.62
CA ASN A 237 13.94 -7.15 -7.70
C ASN A 237 12.98 -8.26 -7.25
N ASN A 238 13.39 -9.14 -6.33
CA ASN A 238 12.55 -10.23 -5.84
C ASN A 238 12.65 -10.34 -4.31
N VAL A 239 11.51 -10.26 -3.63
CA VAL A 239 11.35 -10.59 -2.22
C VAL A 239 10.57 -11.90 -2.12
N THR A 240 11.19 -12.91 -1.52
CA THR A 240 10.53 -14.20 -1.32
C THR A 240 9.85 -14.22 0.05
N VAL A 241 8.57 -14.58 0.05
CA VAL A 241 7.79 -14.89 1.25
C VAL A 241 7.55 -16.39 1.26
N ARG A 242 7.91 -17.04 2.37
CA ARG A 242 7.74 -18.49 2.52
C ARG A 242 6.31 -18.80 2.98
N GLU A 243 5.86 -20.00 2.67
CA GLU A 243 4.47 -20.41 2.92
C GLU A 243 4.11 -20.36 4.41
N GLU A 244 5.02 -20.78 5.30
CA GLU A 244 4.85 -20.73 6.74
C GLU A 244 4.58 -19.30 7.26
N ASN A 245 5.24 -18.31 6.67
CA ASN A 245 5.09 -16.90 7.03
C ASN A 245 3.80 -16.29 6.46
N SER A 246 3.43 -16.69 5.24
CA SER A 246 2.16 -16.27 4.62
C SER A 246 0.94 -16.68 5.44
N ILE A 247 0.96 -17.90 6.01
CA ILE A 247 -0.14 -18.41 6.85
C ILE A 247 -0.28 -17.58 8.13
N ALA A 248 0.83 -17.22 8.78
CA ALA A 248 0.82 -16.37 9.97
C ALA A 248 0.24 -14.98 9.67
N ALA A 249 0.60 -14.38 8.52
CA ALA A 249 0.04 -13.11 8.08
C ALA A 249 -1.47 -13.20 7.82
N LEU A 250 -1.95 -14.28 7.20
CA LEU A 250 -3.37 -14.50 6.94
C LEU A 250 -4.19 -14.62 8.22
N GLU A 251 -3.67 -15.24 9.28
CA GLU A 251 -4.36 -15.32 10.57
C GLU A 251 -4.58 -13.92 11.16
N VAL A 252 -3.55 -13.07 11.13
CA VAL A 252 -3.63 -11.71 11.65
C VAL A 252 -4.60 -10.88 10.81
N MET A 253 -4.54 -10.99 9.48
CA MET A 253 -5.39 -10.20 8.60
C MET A 253 -6.86 -10.62 8.61
N SER A 254 -7.16 -11.91 8.71
CA SER A 254 -8.54 -12.41 8.64
C SER A 254 -9.32 -12.22 9.95
N ARG A 255 -8.62 -12.09 11.09
CA ARG A 255 -9.26 -11.99 12.42
C ARG A 255 -9.50 -10.56 12.90
N PHE A 256 -8.73 -9.57 12.44
CA PHE A 256 -8.77 -8.22 13.01
C PHE A 256 -9.49 -7.22 12.08
N ALA A 257 -10.42 -6.47 12.70
CA ALA A 257 -11.55 -5.76 12.08
C ALA A 257 -11.23 -4.47 11.30
N LEU A 258 -9.99 -4.26 10.84
CA LEU A 258 -9.71 -3.10 9.99
C LEU A 258 -10.13 -3.41 8.56
N ASN A 259 -10.85 -2.49 7.91
CA ASN A 259 -11.19 -2.63 6.49
C ASN A 259 -9.89 -2.73 5.65
N PRO A 260 -9.65 -3.83 4.90
CA PRO A 260 -8.42 -4.01 4.13
C PRO A 260 -8.13 -2.90 3.12
N LYS A 261 -9.15 -2.18 2.64
CA LYS A 261 -9.00 -1.05 1.71
C LYS A 261 -8.18 0.11 2.31
N TRP A 262 -8.12 0.24 3.63
CA TRP A 262 -7.22 1.19 4.30
C TRP A 262 -5.75 0.73 4.33
N LEU A 263 -5.48 -0.56 4.17
CA LEU A 263 -4.15 -1.13 4.32
C LEU A 263 -3.34 -1.02 3.02
N ILE A 264 -2.90 0.21 2.76
CA ILE A 264 -2.06 0.55 1.60
C ILE A 264 -0.56 0.45 1.91
N TYR A 265 -0.19 0.34 3.19
CA TYR A 265 1.19 0.35 3.68
C TYR A 265 1.31 -0.36 5.02
N LEU A 266 2.46 -1.00 5.25
CA LEU A 266 2.91 -1.36 6.59
C LEU A 266 4.38 -0.94 6.75
N PRO A 267 4.75 -0.36 7.91
CA PRO A 267 6.10 0.12 8.14
C PRO A 267 7.09 -1.03 8.32
N PRO A 268 8.34 -0.88 7.87
CA PRO A 268 9.36 -1.89 8.07
C PRO A 268 9.85 -1.92 9.52
N THR A 269 10.38 -3.07 9.90
CA THR A 269 11.23 -3.24 11.06
C THR A 269 12.50 -2.40 10.93
N MET A 270 13.15 -2.13 12.06
CA MET A 270 14.37 -1.32 12.10
C MET A 270 15.49 -2.07 12.80
N SER A 271 16.70 -2.02 12.24
CA SER A 271 17.91 -2.59 12.84
C SER A 271 18.57 -1.59 13.80
N PRO A 272 19.20 -2.07 14.89
CA PRO A 272 20.08 -1.24 15.71
C PRO A 272 21.45 -1.09 15.06
N SER A 273 22.26 -0.20 15.64
CA SER A 273 23.67 -0.05 15.32
C SER A 273 24.49 -1.29 15.73
N GLU A 274 25.70 -1.39 15.19
CA GLU A 274 26.74 -2.28 15.71
C GLU A 274 26.92 -2.05 17.22
N THR A 275 27.39 -3.10 17.92
CA THR A 275 27.69 -3.00 19.34
C THR A 275 28.87 -2.07 19.58
N SER A 276 28.75 -1.22 20.60
CA SER A 276 29.78 -0.21 20.84
C SER A 276 31.06 -0.81 21.42
N GLU A 277 32.20 -0.26 21.00
CA GLU A 277 33.50 -0.56 21.60
C GLU A 277 33.70 0.19 22.93
N LEU A 278 32.93 1.25 23.18
CA LEU A 278 33.01 2.03 24.42
C LEU A 278 32.55 1.22 25.65
N ASP A 279 33.20 1.47 26.78
CA ASP A 279 32.83 0.87 28.05
C ASP A 279 31.49 1.41 28.54
N GLY A 280 30.63 0.52 29.06
CA GLY A 280 29.30 0.87 29.56
C GLY A 280 28.23 1.09 28.48
N TYR A 281 28.57 1.02 27.19
CA TYR A 281 27.61 1.17 26.09
C TYR A 281 27.45 -0.11 25.29
N LEU A 282 26.19 -0.51 25.08
CA LEU A 282 25.84 -1.52 24.09
C LEU A 282 25.60 -0.87 22.72
N GLU A 283 24.96 0.30 22.70
CA GLU A 283 24.70 1.12 21.50
C GLU A 283 25.25 2.52 21.74
N HIS A 284 25.90 3.09 20.72
CA HIS A 284 26.41 4.45 20.76
C HIS A 284 26.36 5.06 19.34
N PRO A 285 26.15 6.39 19.20
CA PRO A 285 25.98 7.04 17.89
C PRO A 285 27.10 6.77 16.87
N ILE A 286 28.34 6.64 17.37
CA ILE A 286 29.54 6.46 16.55
C ILE A 286 29.40 5.23 15.63
N GLU A 287 28.85 4.12 16.12
CA GLU A 287 28.73 2.88 15.34
C GLU A 287 27.74 3.03 14.17
N ALA A 288 26.61 3.69 14.40
CA ALA A 288 25.65 3.99 13.34
C ALA A 288 26.22 4.97 12.29
N LEU A 289 26.96 5.99 12.71
CA LEU A 289 27.62 6.93 11.79
C LEU A 289 28.71 6.25 10.97
N LYS A 290 29.51 5.37 11.59
CA LYS A 290 30.49 4.50 10.90
C LYS A 290 29.80 3.62 9.85
N TYR A 291 28.63 3.06 10.15
CA TYR A 291 27.86 2.29 9.18
C TYR A 291 27.55 3.12 7.93
N PHE A 292 26.94 4.30 8.09
CA PHE A 292 26.56 5.15 6.94
C PHE A 292 27.78 5.60 6.14
N LYS A 293 28.85 6.01 6.82
CA LYS A 293 30.14 6.32 6.20
C LYS A 293 30.70 5.14 5.38
N SER A 294 30.63 3.92 5.90
CA SER A 294 31.08 2.72 5.19
C SER A 294 30.27 2.38 3.94
N GLN A 295 29.01 2.85 3.87
CA GLN A 295 28.14 2.69 2.71
C GLN A 295 28.30 3.81 1.67
N GLY A 296 29.13 4.81 1.94
CA GLY A 296 29.34 5.96 1.06
C GLY A 296 28.29 7.08 1.24
N VAL A 297 27.54 7.07 2.34
CA VAL A 297 26.60 8.15 2.66
C VAL A 297 27.37 9.33 3.25
N GLU A 298 27.25 10.51 2.66
CA GLU A 298 27.97 11.71 3.11
C GLU A 298 27.25 12.43 4.25
N LYS A 299 25.92 12.49 4.17
CA LYS A 299 25.06 13.31 5.04
C LYS A 299 23.96 12.47 5.65
N VAL A 300 23.67 12.69 6.92
CA VAL A 300 22.63 11.97 7.68
C VAL A 300 21.71 12.92 8.42
N VAL A 301 20.51 12.45 8.74
CA VAL A 301 19.56 13.11 9.64
C VAL A 301 19.39 12.24 10.89
N CYS A 302 19.65 12.82 12.05
CA CYS A 302 19.46 12.20 13.36
C CYS A 302 18.18 12.75 13.97
N GLU A 303 17.16 11.91 14.12
CA GLU A 303 15.86 12.26 14.68
C GLU A 303 15.69 11.67 16.07
N GLU A 304 15.05 12.39 16.99
CA GLU A 304 14.67 11.82 18.29
C GLU A 304 13.83 10.56 18.08
N LYS A 305 14.20 9.48 18.77
CA LYS A 305 13.40 8.26 18.80
C LYS A 305 12.34 8.42 19.89
N HIS A 306 11.15 8.83 19.48
CA HIS A 306 9.99 8.91 20.37
C HIS A 306 9.61 7.51 20.88
N MET A 307 9.28 7.43 22.17
CA MET A 307 8.88 6.18 22.82
C MET A 307 7.36 6.08 22.92
N GLY A 308 6.75 5.46 21.90
CA GLY A 308 5.31 5.28 21.83
C GLY A 308 4.93 3.99 21.12
N SER A 309 4.00 4.10 20.19
CA SER A 309 3.67 3.03 19.25
C SER A 309 3.58 3.59 17.84
N ARG A 310 4.28 2.94 16.91
CA ARG A 310 4.20 3.24 15.49
C ARG A 310 2.76 3.21 15.00
N ALA A 311 2.31 4.32 14.43
CA ALA A 311 0.97 4.53 13.94
C ALA A 311 1.01 5.05 12.50
N ILE A 312 0.25 4.40 11.62
CA ILE A 312 0.01 4.86 10.26
C ILE A 312 -1.33 5.56 10.24
N LEU A 313 -1.34 6.79 9.75
CA LEU A 313 -2.56 7.58 9.64
C LEU A 313 -2.88 7.76 8.17
N ILE A 314 -4.11 7.44 7.79
CA ILE A 314 -4.66 7.84 6.50
C ILE A 314 -5.74 8.85 6.79
N ILE A 315 -5.58 10.06 6.26
CA ILE A 315 -6.51 11.17 6.48
C ILE A 315 -6.97 11.65 5.13
N CYS A 316 -8.28 11.67 4.94
CA CYS A 316 -8.95 12.25 3.79
C CYS A 316 -9.57 13.60 4.17
N LYS A 317 -9.74 14.47 3.19
CA LYS A 317 -10.33 15.81 3.34
C LYS A 317 -11.79 15.71 3.77
N ASP A 318 -12.52 14.74 3.21
CA ASP A 318 -13.95 14.49 3.42
C ASP A 318 -14.31 13.02 3.11
N GLU A 319 -15.55 12.63 3.40
CA GLU A 319 -16.05 11.26 3.13
C GLU A 319 -16.18 10.96 1.63
N GLU A 320 -16.35 11.99 0.78
CA GLU A 320 -16.39 11.80 -0.68
C GLU A 320 -15.04 11.31 -1.20
N THR A 321 -13.95 11.85 -0.67
CA THR A 321 -12.60 11.37 -0.94
C THR A 321 -12.42 9.91 -0.51
N VAL A 322 -12.91 9.54 0.68
CA VAL A 322 -12.82 8.14 1.16
C VAL A 322 -13.53 7.19 0.19
N ARG A 323 -14.73 7.55 -0.24
CA ARG A 323 -15.53 6.75 -1.18
C ARG A 323 -14.90 6.65 -2.56
N THR A 324 -14.43 7.76 -3.10
CA THR A 324 -13.89 7.83 -4.48
C THR A 324 -12.46 7.28 -4.58
N ARG A 325 -11.64 7.43 -3.53
CA ARG A 325 -10.23 7.04 -3.58
C ARG A 325 -9.93 5.68 -2.96
N PHE A 326 -10.63 5.31 -1.89
CA PHE A 326 -10.43 4.07 -1.15
C PHE A 326 -11.59 3.08 -1.33
N GLY A 327 -12.75 3.53 -1.82
CA GLY A 327 -13.89 2.65 -2.04
C GLY A 327 -14.56 2.18 -0.75
N ILE A 328 -14.54 3.00 0.30
CA ILE A 328 -15.07 2.67 1.61
C ILE A 328 -16.24 3.60 1.93
N GLU A 329 -17.33 3.04 2.45
CA GLU A 329 -18.51 3.79 2.89
C GLU A 329 -18.63 3.76 4.41
N HIS A 330 -19.24 4.80 4.99
CA HIS A 330 -19.58 4.89 6.42
C HIS A 330 -18.41 4.63 7.41
N SER A 331 -17.19 5.03 7.05
CA SER A 331 -15.98 4.81 7.87
C SER A 331 -15.36 6.09 8.44
N GLY A 332 -16.03 7.24 8.28
CA GLY A 332 -15.47 8.54 8.59
C GLY A 332 -14.44 8.99 7.55
N ILE A 333 -13.60 9.97 7.91
CA ILE A 333 -12.66 10.64 7.00
C ILE A 333 -11.22 10.10 7.09
N GLY A 334 -10.99 8.97 7.75
CA GLY A 334 -9.64 8.43 7.92
C GLY A 334 -9.54 7.34 8.97
N VAL A 335 -8.32 6.84 9.18
CA VAL A 335 -8.02 5.76 10.11
C VAL A 335 -6.62 5.86 10.69
N CYS A 336 -6.43 5.31 11.89
CA CYS A 336 -5.12 5.16 12.54
C CYS A 336 -4.86 3.69 12.86
N TYR A 337 -3.84 3.07 12.25
CA TYR A 337 -3.53 1.65 12.46
C TYR A 337 -2.07 1.38 12.84
N THR A 338 -1.86 0.24 13.50
CA THR A 338 -0.56 -0.18 14.01
C THR A 338 0.33 -0.80 12.92
N ARG A 339 1.61 -1.04 13.25
CA ARG A 339 2.56 -1.78 12.40
C ARG A 339 2.11 -3.18 11.94
N THR A 340 1.07 -3.75 12.54
CA THR A 340 0.50 -5.06 12.18
C THR A 340 -0.85 -4.93 11.48
N GLY A 341 -1.22 -3.74 11.02
CA GLY A 341 -2.48 -3.49 10.30
C GLY A 341 -3.73 -3.59 11.16
N ARG A 342 -3.62 -3.39 12.48
CA ARG A 342 -4.78 -3.40 13.40
C ARG A 342 -5.19 -1.97 13.73
N ASN A 343 -6.48 -1.74 13.95
CA ASN A 343 -6.93 -0.43 14.41
C ASN A 343 -6.19 -0.05 15.72
N PHE A 344 -5.69 1.19 15.77
CA PHE A 344 -4.97 1.70 16.93
C PHE A 344 -5.93 1.95 18.08
N PHE A 345 -7.10 2.52 17.81
CA PHE A 345 -8.10 2.78 18.82
C PHE A 345 -9.09 1.61 18.90
N THR A 346 -9.58 1.34 20.09
CA THR A 346 -10.70 0.40 20.31
C THR A 346 -12.04 1.14 20.42
N ASP A 347 -11.99 2.46 20.60
CA ASP A 347 -13.14 3.35 20.70
C ASP A 347 -13.22 4.19 19.41
N ASN A 348 -14.29 3.97 18.64
CA ASN A 348 -14.50 4.62 17.36
C ASN A 348 -14.79 6.13 17.49
N GLU A 349 -15.41 6.57 18.59
CA GLU A 349 -15.67 8.00 18.80
C GLU A 349 -14.38 8.74 19.11
N LEU A 350 -13.51 8.14 19.94
CA LEU A 350 -12.19 8.68 20.24
C LEU A 350 -11.31 8.75 18.98
N GLU A 351 -11.34 7.70 18.14
CA GLU A 351 -10.64 7.71 16.86
C GLU A 351 -11.16 8.82 15.94
N ALA A 352 -12.49 8.94 15.77
CA ALA A 352 -13.07 9.97 14.93
C ALA A 352 -12.68 11.39 15.38
N GLN A 353 -12.68 11.65 16.69
CA GLN A 353 -12.22 12.93 17.25
C GLN A 353 -10.72 13.18 16.99
N PHE A 354 -9.90 12.14 17.13
CA PHE A 354 -8.46 12.21 16.85
C PHE A 354 -8.20 12.50 15.36
N ILE A 355 -8.87 11.79 14.45
CA ILE A 355 -8.75 11.95 13.00
C ILE A 355 -9.24 13.33 12.55
N ASP A 356 -10.39 13.82 13.06
CA ASP A 356 -10.89 15.16 12.79
C ASP A 356 -9.90 16.26 13.21
N ARG A 357 -9.26 16.08 14.37
CA ARG A 357 -8.24 17.01 14.85
C ARG A 357 -7.00 17.06 13.95
N VAL A 358 -6.55 15.91 13.45
CA VAL A 358 -5.45 15.83 12.47
C VAL A 358 -5.87 16.47 11.13
N ASN A 359 -7.08 16.20 10.63
CA ASN A 359 -7.62 16.80 9.41
C ASN A 359 -7.67 18.34 9.52
N LYS A 360 -8.12 18.89 10.66
CA LYS A 360 -8.13 20.34 10.91
C LYS A 360 -6.73 20.95 10.88
N ALA A 361 -5.74 20.28 11.48
CA ALA A 361 -4.36 20.74 11.44
C ALA A 361 -3.80 20.76 10.00
N LEU A 362 -4.07 19.72 9.20
CA LEU A 362 -3.71 19.67 7.77
C LEU A 362 -4.38 20.78 6.97
N THR A 363 -5.68 21.00 7.19
CA THR A 363 -6.45 22.06 6.52
C THR A 363 -5.92 23.44 6.87
N ASN A 364 -5.67 23.73 8.15
CA ASN A 364 -5.13 25.01 8.60
C ASN A 364 -3.71 25.26 8.08
N ALA A 365 -2.93 24.20 7.85
CA ALA A 365 -1.61 24.28 7.23
C ALA A 365 -1.66 24.47 5.70
N ASN A 366 -2.85 24.59 5.09
CA ASN A 366 -3.06 24.66 3.64
C ASN A 366 -2.43 23.46 2.91
N PHE A 367 -2.47 22.27 3.54
CA PHE A 367 -1.81 21.07 3.04
C PHE A 367 -2.43 20.59 1.72
N TRP A 368 -3.76 20.55 1.63
CA TRP A 368 -4.50 20.03 0.49
C TRP A 368 -4.17 20.77 -0.81
N GLU A 369 -4.15 22.10 -0.75
CA GLU A 369 -3.87 22.98 -1.87
C GLU A 369 -2.38 22.95 -2.23
N LYS A 370 -1.50 22.94 -1.22
CA LYS A 370 -0.04 22.88 -1.43
C LYS A 370 0.40 21.61 -2.14
N PHE A 371 -0.18 20.47 -1.77
CA PHE A 371 0.13 19.16 -2.33
C PHE A 371 -0.78 18.74 -3.48
N ASN A 372 -1.78 19.57 -3.83
CA ASN A 372 -2.81 19.26 -4.81
C ASN A 372 -3.43 17.87 -4.58
N THR A 373 -3.93 17.67 -3.36
CA THR A 373 -4.42 16.37 -2.89
C THR A 373 -5.58 16.53 -1.93
N ASP A 374 -6.40 15.49 -1.83
CA ASP A 374 -7.52 15.34 -0.92
C ASP A 374 -7.31 14.24 0.13
N TRP A 375 -6.19 13.52 0.10
CA TRP A 375 -5.82 12.52 1.11
C TRP A 375 -4.30 12.51 1.38
N VAL A 376 -3.91 11.97 2.54
CA VAL A 376 -2.51 11.78 2.92
C VAL A 376 -2.32 10.51 3.74
N CYS A 377 -1.20 9.81 3.51
CA CYS A 377 -0.69 8.75 4.36
C CYS A 377 0.52 9.27 5.16
N LEU A 378 0.40 9.29 6.49
CA LEU A 378 1.45 9.73 7.41
C LEU A 378 2.00 8.53 8.18
N ASP A 379 3.31 8.56 8.40
CA ASP A 379 4.02 7.63 9.27
C ASP A 379 4.44 8.37 10.54
N ALA A 380 3.97 7.89 11.70
CA ALA A 380 4.10 8.60 12.96
C ALA A 380 4.35 7.69 14.16
N GLU A 381 4.79 8.28 15.26
CA GLU A 381 4.79 7.67 16.58
C GLU A 381 3.66 8.28 17.41
N LEU A 382 2.79 7.45 17.99
CA LEU A 382 1.71 7.89 18.86
C LEU A 382 2.03 7.53 20.32
N MET A 383 2.03 8.53 21.19
CA MET A 383 2.39 8.44 22.61
C MET A 383 1.19 8.77 23.50
N PRO A 384 1.11 8.21 24.72
CA PRO A 384 2.15 7.44 25.42
C PRO A 384 2.22 5.97 25.02
N TRP A 385 3.35 5.34 25.34
CA TRP A 385 3.51 3.89 25.23
C TRP A 385 2.47 3.11 26.06
N SER A 386 2.10 3.64 27.24
CA SER A 386 1.07 3.05 28.11
C SER A 386 -0.30 2.90 27.45
N ALA A 387 -0.63 3.71 26.43
CA ALA A 387 -1.93 3.66 25.76
C ALA A 387 -2.20 2.31 25.07
N LYS A 388 -1.16 1.63 24.57
CA LYS A 388 -1.27 0.29 23.94
C LYS A 388 -0.62 -0.82 24.76
N ALA A 389 0.39 -0.50 25.57
CA ALA A 389 1.21 -1.49 26.24
C ALA A 389 0.82 -1.76 27.70
N GLN A 390 -0.37 -1.36 28.17
CA GLN A 390 -0.74 -1.47 29.58
C GLN A 390 -0.66 -2.89 30.15
N ALA A 391 -1.13 -3.90 29.42
CA ALA A 391 -1.02 -5.31 29.85
C ALA A 391 0.45 -5.75 29.95
N LEU A 392 1.26 -5.41 28.95
CA LEU A 392 2.70 -5.72 28.93
C LEU A 392 3.45 -5.03 30.09
N LEU A 393 3.13 -3.75 30.34
CA LEU A 393 3.63 -2.98 31.48
C LEU A 393 3.30 -3.64 32.81
N LYS A 394 2.07 -4.08 33.01
CA LYS A 394 1.63 -4.70 34.26
C LYS A 394 2.24 -6.10 34.45
N ASP A 395 2.16 -6.93 33.42
CA ASP A 395 2.39 -8.36 33.56
C ASP A 395 3.87 -8.74 33.38
N GLN A 396 4.64 -7.95 32.62
CA GLN A 396 6.07 -8.21 32.38
C GLN A 396 6.97 -7.18 33.08
N TYR A 397 6.73 -5.88 32.87
CA TYR A 397 7.70 -4.88 33.34
C TYR A 397 7.59 -4.60 34.84
N ALA A 398 6.38 -4.27 35.29
CA ALA A 398 6.09 -3.93 36.69
C ALA A 398 6.16 -5.16 37.60
N SER A 399 5.85 -6.36 37.09
CA SER A 399 5.97 -7.61 37.86
C SER A 399 7.43 -7.89 38.24
N VAL A 400 8.36 -7.75 37.29
CA VAL A 400 9.82 -7.87 37.53
C VAL A 400 10.29 -6.82 38.53
N GLY A 401 9.93 -5.55 38.31
CA GLY A 401 10.32 -4.45 39.21
C GLY A 401 9.80 -4.66 40.64
N ALA A 402 8.55 -5.07 40.81
CA ALA A 402 7.93 -5.29 42.11
C ALA A 402 8.57 -6.49 42.86
N ALA A 403 8.73 -7.63 42.18
CA ALA A 403 9.30 -8.84 42.78
C ALA A 403 10.75 -8.61 43.23
N ALA A 404 11.57 -8.02 42.35
CA ALA A 404 12.98 -7.78 42.66
C ALA A 404 13.15 -6.71 43.75
N SER A 405 12.39 -5.61 43.71
CA SER A 405 12.46 -4.56 44.73
C SER A 405 12.08 -5.08 46.12
N ALA A 406 11.07 -5.95 46.22
CA ALA A 406 10.66 -6.54 47.50
C ALA A 406 11.71 -7.53 48.06
N ALA A 407 12.34 -8.32 47.19
CA ALA A 407 13.33 -9.31 47.61
C ALA A 407 14.69 -8.68 47.95
N LEU A 408 15.22 -7.82 47.08
CA LEU A 408 16.58 -7.30 47.20
C LEU A 408 16.80 -6.40 48.42
N VAL A 409 15.76 -5.68 48.87
CA VAL A 409 15.83 -4.92 50.13
C VAL A 409 16.15 -5.85 51.30
N ASN A 410 15.39 -6.93 51.46
CA ASN A 410 15.59 -7.90 52.55
C ASN A 410 16.95 -8.61 52.44
N VAL A 411 17.38 -8.96 51.23
CA VAL A 411 18.69 -9.60 51.00
C VAL A 411 19.83 -8.68 51.41
N VAL A 412 19.80 -7.41 50.98
CA VAL A 412 20.82 -6.41 51.32
C VAL A 412 20.83 -6.15 52.84
N ASP A 413 19.68 -6.09 53.49
CA ASP A 413 19.59 -5.89 54.94
C ASP A 413 20.20 -7.05 55.73
N VAL A 414 19.94 -8.30 55.33
CA VAL A 414 20.54 -9.49 55.95
C VAL A 414 22.06 -9.52 55.72
N LEU A 415 22.52 -9.21 54.51
CA LEU A 415 23.95 -9.15 54.21
C LEU A 415 24.66 -8.05 55.01
N ASN A 416 24.03 -6.88 55.20
CA ASN A 416 24.54 -5.81 56.05
C ASN A 416 24.69 -6.25 57.52
N GLN A 417 23.66 -6.90 58.08
CA GLN A 417 23.73 -7.44 59.44
C GLN A 417 24.85 -8.49 59.58
N THR A 418 25.03 -9.31 58.54
CA THR A 418 26.05 -10.36 58.51
C THR A 418 27.46 -9.77 58.39
N ALA A 419 27.65 -8.73 57.58
CA ALA A 419 28.90 -7.97 57.47
C ALA A 419 29.26 -7.31 58.81
N GLY A 420 28.27 -6.80 59.55
CA GLY A 420 28.45 -6.27 60.91
C GLY A 420 29.00 -7.30 61.92
N ARG A 421 28.79 -8.59 61.66
CA ARG A 421 29.35 -9.71 62.45
C ARG A 421 30.74 -10.15 62.00
N LYS A 422 31.31 -9.49 60.97
CA LYS A 422 32.66 -9.74 60.42
C LYS A 422 32.86 -11.18 59.87
N ILE A 423 31.83 -11.75 59.27
CA ILE A 423 31.94 -13.04 58.57
C ILE A 423 32.69 -12.83 57.25
N GLU A 424 33.66 -13.71 56.96
CA GLU A 424 34.51 -13.65 55.76
C GLU A 424 33.69 -13.89 54.47
N GLY A 425 34.05 -13.22 53.37
CA GLY A 425 33.40 -13.36 52.06
C GLY A 425 32.05 -12.63 51.89
N VAL A 426 31.46 -12.09 52.96
CA VAL A 426 30.14 -11.44 52.90
C VAL A 426 30.17 -10.08 52.20
N ASN A 427 31.30 -9.37 52.23
CA ASN A 427 31.40 -8.04 51.62
C ASN A 427 31.24 -8.08 50.09
N GLU A 428 31.75 -9.12 49.43
CA GLU A 428 31.60 -9.30 47.98
C GLU A 428 30.14 -9.55 47.60
N LEU A 429 29.44 -10.40 48.38
CA LEU A 429 28.01 -10.66 48.19
C LEU A 429 27.18 -9.39 48.45
N LEU A 430 27.50 -8.64 49.51
CA LEU A 430 26.83 -7.39 49.83
C LEU A 430 26.98 -6.37 48.69
N GLN A 431 28.18 -6.21 48.14
CA GLN A 431 28.42 -5.33 46.99
C GLN A 431 27.61 -5.79 45.77
N MET A 432 27.63 -7.08 45.45
CA MET A 432 26.90 -7.64 44.31
C MET A 432 25.38 -7.39 44.42
N TYR A 433 24.78 -7.70 45.57
CA TYR A 433 23.33 -7.52 45.76
C TYR A 433 22.92 -6.05 45.92
N SER A 434 23.81 -5.20 46.43
CA SER A 434 23.56 -3.74 46.47
C SER A 434 23.54 -3.16 45.06
N SER A 435 24.48 -3.57 44.19
CA SER A 435 24.49 -3.17 42.79
C SER A 435 23.25 -3.65 42.03
N LYS A 436 22.78 -4.89 42.27
CA LYS A 436 21.51 -5.39 41.71
C LYS A 436 20.32 -4.55 42.15
N LYS A 437 20.27 -4.13 43.42
CA LYS A 437 19.20 -3.29 43.97
C LYS A 437 19.16 -1.93 43.27
N GLU A 438 20.32 -1.31 43.03
CA GLU A 438 20.42 -0.05 42.28
C GLU A 438 19.93 -0.23 40.83
N MET A 439 20.41 -1.25 40.11
CA MET A 439 20.00 -1.51 38.72
C MET A 439 18.49 -1.77 38.55
N ILE A 440 17.85 -2.38 39.56
CA ILE A 440 16.39 -2.58 39.58
C ILE A 440 15.64 -1.26 39.81
N SER A 441 16.18 -0.36 40.62
CA SER A 441 15.64 0.99 40.78
C SER A 441 15.70 1.73 39.45
N ASP A 442 16.87 1.74 38.80
CA ASP A 442 17.07 2.39 37.49
C ASP A 442 16.10 1.84 36.45
N TYR A 443 15.96 0.52 36.36
CA TYR A 443 15.00 -0.14 35.46
C TYR A 443 13.56 0.32 35.73
N THR A 444 13.18 0.41 37.00
CA THR A 444 11.81 0.77 37.40
C THR A 444 11.50 2.23 37.08
N ASP A 445 12.46 3.12 37.34
CA ASP A 445 12.31 4.54 37.04
C ASP A 445 12.30 4.77 35.52
N THR A 446 13.10 4.01 34.77
CA THR A 446 13.16 4.13 33.30
C THR A 446 11.81 3.82 32.64
N TYR A 447 11.16 2.69 32.92
CA TYR A 447 9.90 2.37 32.23
C TYR A 447 8.75 3.30 32.64
N ARG A 448 8.79 3.87 33.86
CA ARG A 448 7.79 4.83 34.35
C ARG A 448 7.80 6.14 33.57
N ASN A 449 8.97 6.57 33.07
CA ASN A 449 9.11 7.81 32.28
C ASN A 449 8.24 7.82 31.00
N TYR A 450 7.84 6.64 30.50
CA TYR A 450 7.06 6.50 29.27
C TYR A 450 5.57 6.20 29.52
N CYS A 451 5.11 6.35 30.76
CA CYS A 451 3.76 5.98 31.17
C CYS A 451 3.00 7.19 31.75
N TRP A 452 1.91 7.58 31.10
CA TRP A 452 0.92 8.49 31.70
C TRP A 452 -0.51 8.02 31.37
N PRO A 453 -1.51 8.37 32.19
CA PRO A 453 -2.90 8.05 31.92
C PRO A 453 -3.42 8.82 30.71
N VAL A 454 -4.30 8.18 29.93
CA VAL A 454 -4.98 8.78 28.78
C VAL A 454 -6.48 8.73 29.06
N ASN A 455 -7.09 9.91 29.17
CA ASN A 455 -8.53 10.06 29.41
C ASN A 455 -9.26 10.66 28.19
N GLY A 456 -8.52 11.21 27.22
CA GLY A 456 -9.07 11.70 25.96
C GLY A 456 -7.98 12.09 24.96
N VAL A 457 -8.39 12.63 23.80
CA VAL A 457 -7.50 13.01 22.68
C VAL A 457 -6.37 13.94 23.12
N VAL A 458 -6.65 14.84 24.07
CA VAL A 458 -5.69 15.84 24.58
C VAL A 458 -4.47 15.26 25.29
N ASP A 459 -4.56 14.00 25.76
CA ASP A 459 -3.49 13.32 26.48
C ASP A 459 -2.53 12.57 25.53
N TYR A 460 -2.88 12.46 24.25
CA TYR A 460 -2.01 11.89 23.24
C TYR A 460 -1.00 12.92 22.72
N LYS A 461 0.17 12.41 22.32
CA LYS A 461 1.14 13.14 21.51
C LYS A 461 1.40 12.38 20.22
N LEU A 462 1.19 13.04 19.09
CA LEU A 462 1.46 12.50 17.76
C LEU A 462 2.72 13.14 17.21
N ALA A 463 3.73 12.32 16.89
CA ALA A 463 4.96 12.76 16.25
C ALA A 463 5.10 12.12 14.87
N PRO A 464 4.56 12.75 13.81
CA PRO A 464 4.81 12.32 12.45
C PRO A 464 6.28 12.51 12.10
N PHE A 465 6.84 11.61 11.30
CA PHE A 465 8.20 11.77 10.77
C PHE A 465 8.30 11.47 9.27
N HIS A 466 7.29 10.88 8.63
CA HIS A 466 7.20 10.83 7.17
C HIS A 466 5.81 11.22 6.68
N ILE A 467 5.78 11.98 5.58
CA ILE A 467 4.63 12.11 4.69
C ILE A 467 4.88 11.08 3.60
N LEU A 468 4.18 9.96 3.61
CA LEU A 468 4.51 8.82 2.74
C LEU A 468 3.94 9.00 1.34
N ALA A 469 2.64 9.31 1.23
CA ALA A 469 1.96 9.42 -0.05
C ALA A 469 0.80 10.40 0.00
N THR A 470 0.54 11.01 -1.15
CA THR A 470 -0.62 11.85 -1.48
C THR A 470 -1.11 11.46 -2.88
N GLU A 471 -2.15 12.11 -3.40
CA GLU A 471 -2.63 11.81 -4.75
C GLU A 471 -1.51 12.00 -5.79
N GLY A 472 -1.32 10.98 -6.62
CA GLY A 472 -0.31 10.99 -7.69
C GLY A 472 1.16 10.89 -7.26
N ALA A 473 1.49 10.90 -5.96
CA ALA A 473 2.89 10.88 -5.51
C ALA A 473 3.15 10.02 -4.26
N VAL A 474 4.26 9.28 -4.29
CA VAL A 474 4.90 8.72 -3.10
C VAL A 474 6.16 9.55 -2.84
N HIS A 475 6.25 10.18 -1.67
CA HIS A 475 7.27 11.19 -1.36
C HIS A 475 8.60 10.60 -0.89
N VAL A 476 8.94 9.39 -1.35
CA VAL A 476 10.26 8.76 -1.10
C VAL A 476 11.37 9.37 -1.97
N ASP A 477 11.02 10.29 -2.87
CA ASP A 477 11.95 11.13 -3.64
C ASP A 477 12.41 12.36 -2.86
N LYS A 478 11.76 12.69 -1.73
CA LYS A 478 12.13 13.81 -0.87
C LYS A 478 13.14 13.37 0.18
N ASP A 479 14.01 14.29 0.57
CA ASP A 479 14.97 14.04 1.65
C ASP A 479 14.31 14.12 3.04
N HIS A 480 14.95 13.57 4.07
CA HIS A 480 14.39 13.58 5.42
C HIS A 480 14.26 14.99 6.03
N ALA A 481 15.06 15.96 5.58
CA ALA A 481 14.94 17.35 6.05
C ALA A 481 13.66 18.00 5.52
N TRP A 482 13.29 17.71 4.28
CA TRP A 482 12.00 18.11 3.70
C TRP A 482 10.83 17.55 4.51
N HIS A 483 10.87 16.26 4.88
CA HIS A 483 9.82 15.67 5.71
C HIS A 483 9.70 16.40 7.05
N MET A 484 10.82 16.66 7.74
CA MET A 484 10.82 17.38 9.02
C MET A 484 10.25 18.80 8.88
N GLN A 485 10.62 19.51 7.81
CA GLN A 485 10.15 20.86 7.55
C GLN A 485 8.64 20.90 7.30
N GLU A 486 8.14 20.05 6.39
CA GLU A 486 6.73 20.02 6.01
C GLU A 486 5.83 19.55 7.15
N ILE A 487 6.28 18.53 7.91
CA ILE A 487 5.58 18.07 9.10
C ILE A 487 5.57 19.17 10.18
N GLY A 488 6.67 19.91 10.33
CA GLY A 488 6.76 21.04 11.26
C GLY A 488 5.63 22.06 11.07
N LEU A 489 5.28 22.38 9.81
CA LEU A 489 4.18 23.30 9.50
C LEU A 489 2.81 22.77 9.96
N ILE A 490 2.59 21.46 9.87
CA ILE A 490 1.39 20.79 10.38
C ILE A 490 1.38 20.84 11.91
N CYS A 491 2.52 20.53 12.55
CA CYS A 491 2.65 20.54 14.00
C CYS A 491 2.39 21.91 14.63
N GLU A 492 2.69 23.00 13.92
CA GLU A 492 2.43 24.36 14.38
C GLU A 492 0.93 24.69 14.52
N GLN A 493 0.06 24.02 13.75
CA GLN A 493 -1.38 24.27 13.80
C GLN A 493 -2.05 23.70 15.04
N ASP A 494 -1.42 22.72 15.70
CA ASP A 494 -1.91 22.16 16.95
C ASP A 494 -0.77 21.56 17.78
N ARG A 495 -0.04 22.43 18.48
CA ARG A 495 1.08 22.04 19.37
C ARG A 495 0.66 21.24 20.60
N GLN A 496 -0.64 21.13 20.88
CA GLN A 496 -1.10 20.29 21.97
C GLN A 496 -1.14 18.83 21.55
N LEU A 497 -1.63 18.51 20.34
CA LEU A 497 -1.61 17.14 19.84
C LEU A 497 -0.27 16.78 19.21
N PHE A 498 0.26 17.66 18.36
CA PHE A 498 1.44 17.36 17.58
C PHE A 498 2.73 17.69 18.32
N LEU A 499 3.71 16.83 18.13
CA LEU A 499 5.09 17.03 18.55
C LEU A 499 5.99 17.03 17.32
N ALA A 500 6.54 18.20 16.98
CA ALA A 500 7.57 18.29 15.94
C ALA A 500 8.84 17.58 16.43
N THR A 501 9.38 16.69 15.60
CA THR A 501 10.53 15.85 15.98
C THR A 501 11.82 16.67 16.01
N PRO A 502 12.49 16.78 17.17
CA PRO A 502 13.82 17.36 17.25
C PRO A 502 14.79 16.55 16.40
N HIS A 503 15.58 17.23 15.58
CA HIS A 503 16.52 16.57 14.69
C HIS A 503 17.80 17.39 14.48
N LYS A 504 18.84 16.69 14.05
CA LYS A 504 20.15 17.25 13.68
C LYS A 504 20.57 16.69 12.33
N ILE A 505 21.20 17.54 11.52
CA ILE A 505 21.69 17.17 10.20
C ILE A 505 23.19 17.37 10.21
N ILE A 506 23.95 16.32 9.92
CA ILE A 506 25.41 16.38 9.94
C ILE A 506 26.03 15.70 8.73
N GLN A 507 27.24 16.10 8.40
CA GLN A 507 28.12 15.37 7.48
C GLN A 507 28.87 14.30 8.28
N VAL A 508 28.89 13.05 7.81
CA VAL A 508 29.51 11.92 8.54
C VAL A 508 31.04 11.99 8.62
N ASN A 509 31.65 12.94 7.91
CA ASN A 509 33.08 13.21 7.95
C ASN A 509 33.44 14.47 8.73
N ASP A 510 32.45 15.21 9.24
CA ASP A 510 32.68 16.41 10.06
C ASP A 510 32.76 16.04 11.54
N GLU A 511 33.97 16.08 12.11
CA GLU A 511 34.19 15.76 13.53
C GLU A 511 33.42 16.68 14.47
N ALA A 512 33.23 17.96 14.12
CA ALA A 512 32.47 18.89 14.95
C ALA A 512 30.98 18.49 15.00
N GLY A 513 30.37 18.21 13.85
CA GLY A 513 29.00 17.72 13.76
C GLY A 513 28.80 16.37 14.46
N ILE A 514 29.76 15.44 14.34
CA ILE A 514 29.70 14.16 15.07
C ILE A 514 29.66 14.40 16.58
N ASN A 515 30.55 15.25 17.10
CA ASN A 515 30.59 15.58 18.53
C ASN A 515 29.31 16.28 19.01
N GLU A 516 28.73 17.16 18.18
CA GLU A 516 27.45 17.80 18.47
C GLU A 516 26.32 16.76 18.59
N VAL A 517 26.20 15.84 17.63
CA VAL A 517 25.17 14.79 17.65
C VAL A 517 25.34 13.84 18.83
N VAL A 518 26.58 13.44 19.15
CA VAL A 518 26.86 12.61 20.34
C VAL A 518 26.42 13.35 21.60
N SER A 519 26.78 14.63 21.74
CA SER A 519 26.41 15.44 22.91
C SER A 519 24.90 15.63 23.04
N TRP A 520 24.21 15.84 21.91
CA TRP A 520 22.76 15.93 21.85
C TRP A 520 22.09 14.62 22.26
N TRP A 521 22.54 13.48 21.72
CA TRP A 521 22.04 12.16 22.08
C TRP A 521 22.28 11.82 23.55
N THR A 522 23.45 12.15 24.11
CA THR A 522 23.73 11.95 25.53
C THR A 522 22.77 12.78 26.39
N ASN A 523 22.59 14.07 26.09
CA ASN A 523 21.68 14.93 26.84
C ASN A 523 20.22 14.45 26.77
N LEU A 524 19.79 14.00 25.58
CA LEU A 524 18.45 13.46 25.35
C LEU A 524 18.20 12.20 26.19
N THR A 525 19.14 11.26 26.15
CA THR A 525 19.00 9.97 26.83
C THR A 525 19.16 10.09 28.35
N GLU A 526 19.98 11.01 28.85
CA GLU A 526 20.10 11.33 30.29
C GLU A 526 18.82 11.96 30.87
N LYS A 527 18.03 12.66 30.03
CA LYS A 527 16.72 13.20 30.41
C LYS A 527 15.58 12.19 30.29
N GLY A 528 15.88 10.93 29.98
CA GLY A 528 14.89 9.87 29.86
C GLY A 528 14.29 9.69 28.47
N GLY A 529 14.87 10.29 27.42
CA GLY A 529 14.54 9.95 26.04
C GLY A 529 15.04 8.55 25.66
N GLU A 530 14.34 7.85 24.75
CA GLU A 530 14.73 6.50 24.35
C GLU A 530 16.07 6.49 23.60
N GLY A 531 16.32 7.51 22.75
CA GLY A 531 17.51 7.60 21.92
C GLY A 531 17.23 8.32 20.62
N MET A 532 17.89 7.91 19.54
CA MET A 532 17.68 8.50 18.22
C MET A 532 17.58 7.46 17.11
N VAL A 533 17.02 7.88 15.99
CA VAL A 533 17.02 7.18 14.72
C VAL A 533 17.90 7.97 13.76
N ILE A 534 18.92 7.33 13.19
CA ILE A 534 19.83 7.94 12.22
C ILE A 534 19.45 7.42 10.85
N LYS A 535 19.17 8.33 9.94
CA LYS A 535 18.72 8.06 8.58
C LYS A 535 19.72 8.67 7.59
N PRO A 536 19.92 8.07 6.39
CA PRO A 536 20.60 8.79 5.32
C PRO A 536 19.87 10.11 5.03
N TYR A 537 20.53 11.11 4.45
CA TYR A 537 19.86 12.38 4.14
C TYR A 537 18.73 12.16 3.11
N ASP A 538 19.04 11.47 2.01
CA ASP A 538 18.04 11.05 1.01
C ASP A 538 17.28 9.82 1.49
N PHE A 539 15.96 9.81 1.32
CA PHE A 539 15.08 8.74 1.83
C PHE A 539 15.42 7.36 1.26
N ILE A 540 15.76 7.29 -0.03
CA ILE A 540 16.27 6.07 -0.68
C ILE A 540 17.72 6.31 -1.07
N THR A 541 18.62 5.56 -0.44
CA THR A 541 20.06 5.64 -0.73
C THR A 541 20.60 4.29 -1.18
N THR A 542 21.44 4.30 -2.22
CA THR A 542 22.19 3.13 -2.68
C THR A 542 23.68 3.36 -2.50
N GLY A 543 24.34 2.39 -1.87
CA GLY A 543 25.77 2.38 -1.63
C GLY A 543 26.48 1.34 -2.50
N SER A 544 27.77 1.13 -2.22
CA SER A 544 28.62 0.17 -2.96
C SER A 544 28.11 -1.27 -2.94
N LYS A 545 27.27 -1.64 -1.96
CA LYS A 545 26.71 -2.98 -1.77
C LYS A 545 25.21 -3.06 -2.08
N GLY A 546 24.64 -2.04 -2.71
CA GLY A 546 23.21 -1.94 -3.03
C GLY A 546 22.44 -1.05 -2.05
N LEU A 547 21.17 -1.36 -1.82
CA LEU A 547 20.28 -0.56 -0.98
C LEU A 547 20.81 -0.43 0.46
N VAL A 548 20.94 0.80 0.95
CA VAL A 548 21.40 1.12 2.31
C VAL A 548 20.22 1.02 3.28
N GLN A 549 20.49 0.72 4.56
CA GLN A 549 19.47 0.78 5.62
C GLN A 549 18.75 2.13 5.60
N PRO A 550 17.41 2.17 5.56
CA PRO A 550 16.66 3.43 5.58
C PRO A 550 16.75 4.13 6.94
N ALA A 551 17.05 3.38 8.00
CA ALA A 551 17.18 3.90 9.36
C ALA A 551 17.98 2.93 10.24
N ILE A 552 18.75 3.48 11.18
CA ILE A 552 19.40 2.75 12.26
C ILE A 552 19.00 3.38 13.59
N LYS A 553 18.44 2.56 14.50
CA LYS A 553 18.18 3.01 15.87
C LYS A 553 19.46 2.97 16.71
N CYS A 554 19.63 3.97 17.57
CA CYS A 554 20.68 4.04 18.58
C CYS A 554 20.05 4.46 19.91
N ARG A 555 19.86 3.48 20.80
CA ARG A 555 19.10 3.64 22.05
C ARG A 555 20.01 3.97 23.23
N GLY A 556 19.50 4.79 24.15
CA GLY A 556 20.19 5.17 25.37
C GLY A 556 20.43 4.01 26.32
N LYS A 557 21.49 4.11 27.13
CA LYS A 557 21.86 3.08 28.10
C LYS A 557 20.74 2.80 29.12
N GLU A 558 20.03 3.81 29.61
CA GLU A 558 18.99 3.58 30.62
C GLU A 558 17.79 2.88 29.97
N TYR A 559 17.38 3.32 28.77
CA TYR A 559 16.33 2.67 27.99
C TYR A 559 16.59 1.17 27.76
N LEU A 560 17.83 0.80 27.43
CA LEU A 560 18.18 -0.59 27.13
C LEU A 560 17.98 -1.55 28.32
N ARG A 561 17.82 -1.05 29.57
CA ARG A 561 17.40 -1.88 30.72
C ARG A 561 16.04 -2.51 30.51
N ILE A 562 15.13 -1.80 29.85
CA ILE A 562 13.78 -2.28 29.54
C ILE A 562 13.87 -3.46 28.55
N ILE A 563 14.84 -3.43 27.64
CA ILE A 563 14.95 -4.41 26.54
C ILE A 563 15.81 -5.62 26.91
N TYR A 564 16.97 -5.39 27.53
CA TYR A 564 17.96 -6.42 27.85
C TYR A 564 17.88 -6.92 29.29
N GLY A 565 16.99 -6.32 30.09
CA GLY A 565 16.78 -6.64 31.49
C GLY A 565 17.53 -5.69 32.43
N PRO A 566 17.13 -5.67 33.71
CA PRO A 566 17.63 -4.69 34.69
C PRO A 566 19.14 -4.79 34.90
N GLU A 567 19.68 -6.01 34.92
CA GLU A 567 21.09 -6.29 35.21
C GLU A 567 22.00 -6.25 33.96
N TYR A 568 21.49 -5.81 32.79
CA TYR A 568 22.25 -5.89 31.54
C TYR A 568 23.55 -5.05 31.57
N SER A 569 23.58 -3.98 32.38
CA SER A 569 24.73 -3.09 32.54
C SER A 569 25.86 -3.69 33.38
N ALA A 570 25.65 -4.84 34.02
CA ALA A 570 26.71 -5.53 34.75
C ALA A 570 27.85 -5.95 33.79
N PRO A 571 29.14 -5.79 34.15
CA PRO A 571 30.27 -6.04 33.25
C PRO A 571 30.25 -7.41 32.56
N GLU A 572 29.89 -8.46 33.30
CA GLU A 572 29.78 -9.83 32.82
C GLU A 572 28.64 -10.03 31.82
N ASN A 573 27.53 -9.31 31.98
CA ASN A 573 26.39 -9.35 31.06
C ASN A 573 26.69 -8.51 29.82
N MET A 574 27.26 -7.31 29.98
CA MET A 574 27.65 -6.45 28.88
C MET A 574 28.63 -7.15 27.93
N ALA A 575 29.66 -7.82 28.48
CA ALA A 575 30.63 -8.57 27.68
C ALA A 575 29.98 -9.67 26.84
N ARG A 576 28.98 -10.38 27.39
CA ARG A 576 28.22 -11.41 26.67
C ARG A 576 27.32 -10.80 25.59
N LEU A 577 26.65 -9.68 25.88
CA LEU A 577 25.69 -9.04 25.00
C LEU A 577 26.33 -8.30 23.81
N LYS A 578 27.61 -7.92 23.92
CA LYS A 578 28.36 -7.31 22.80
C LYS A 578 28.50 -8.27 21.59
N ASN A 579 28.36 -9.58 21.79
CA ASN A 579 28.33 -10.56 20.70
C ASN A 579 26.89 -10.82 20.22
N ARG A 580 26.38 -9.96 19.32
CA ARG A 580 25.03 -10.10 18.72
C ARG A 580 25.06 -10.03 17.20
N GLY A 581 24.22 -10.85 16.54
CA GLY A 581 24.12 -10.89 15.08
C GLY A 581 23.10 -9.91 14.52
N LEU A 582 23.52 -8.98 13.66
CA LEU A 582 22.63 -7.96 13.06
C LEU A 582 22.19 -8.29 11.64
N SER A 583 22.82 -9.26 10.98
CA SER A 583 22.61 -9.54 9.54
C SER A 583 21.16 -9.90 9.22
N GLY A 584 20.53 -10.72 10.05
CA GLY A 584 19.11 -11.10 9.91
C GLY A 584 18.19 -9.88 9.96
N LYS A 585 18.28 -9.09 11.03
CA LYS A 585 17.46 -7.87 11.23
C LYS A 585 17.67 -6.84 10.12
N ARG A 586 18.92 -6.64 9.68
CA ARG A 586 19.26 -5.74 8.56
C ARG A 586 18.66 -6.22 7.23
N SER A 587 18.72 -7.51 6.95
CA SER A 587 18.13 -8.08 5.74
C SER A 587 16.61 -7.96 5.74
N LEU A 588 15.99 -8.21 6.90
CA LEU A 588 14.56 -8.09 7.13
C LEU A 588 14.06 -6.65 6.89
N ALA A 589 14.69 -5.67 7.55
CA ALA A 589 14.38 -4.25 7.39
C ALA A 589 14.43 -3.78 5.93
N LEU A 590 15.43 -4.22 5.15
CA LEU A 590 15.53 -3.86 3.73
C LEU A 590 14.47 -4.52 2.85
N ARG A 591 14.04 -5.75 3.16
CA ARG A 591 12.99 -6.44 2.40
C ARG A 591 11.63 -5.82 2.67
N GLU A 592 11.32 -5.58 3.93
CA GLU A 592 10.07 -4.93 4.34
C GLU A 592 10.00 -3.49 3.84
N PHE A 593 11.12 -2.75 3.88
CA PHE A 593 11.16 -1.38 3.34
C PHE A 593 10.86 -1.37 1.84
N ALA A 594 11.46 -2.30 1.08
CA ALA A 594 11.18 -2.42 -0.35
C ALA A 594 9.71 -2.76 -0.63
N LEU A 595 9.10 -3.64 0.17
CA LEU A 595 7.68 -3.98 0.05
C LEU A 595 6.76 -2.81 0.44
N GLY A 596 7.06 -2.09 1.51
CA GLY A 596 6.28 -0.93 1.95
C GLY A 596 6.30 0.22 0.93
N VAL A 597 7.46 0.50 0.31
CA VAL A 597 7.53 1.49 -0.77
C VAL A 597 6.76 1.01 -2.01
N GLU A 598 6.89 -0.26 -2.38
CA GLU A 598 6.20 -0.83 -3.54
C GLU A 598 4.67 -0.81 -3.37
N SER A 599 4.15 -1.07 -2.16
CA SER A 599 2.71 -1.03 -1.89
C SER A 599 2.14 0.38 -2.10
N LEU A 600 2.84 1.40 -1.60
CA LEU A 600 2.48 2.80 -1.80
C LEU A 600 2.52 3.19 -3.29
N GLU A 601 3.59 2.80 -4.01
CA GLU A 601 3.71 3.10 -5.44
C GLU A 601 2.58 2.49 -6.27
N ARG A 602 2.21 1.25 -5.99
CA ARG A 602 1.11 0.56 -6.67
C ARG A 602 -0.23 1.19 -6.34
N PHE A 603 -0.44 1.57 -5.09
CA PHE A 603 -1.67 2.23 -4.66
C PHE A 603 -1.82 3.60 -5.34
N VAL A 604 -0.76 4.41 -5.39
CA VAL A 604 -0.75 5.72 -6.05
C VAL A 604 -0.96 5.60 -7.55
N LYS A 605 -0.44 4.56 -8.19
CA LYS A 605 -0.65 4.24 -9.62
C LYS A 605 -2.03 3.62 -9.91
N LYS A 606 -2.90 3.48 -8.91
CA LYS A 606 -4.25 2.89 -9.03
C LYS A 606 -4.22 1.46 -9.57
N GLU A 607 -3.18 0.69 -9.21
CA GLU A 607 -3.19 -0.75 -9.46
C GLU A 607 -4.27 -1.45 -8.60
N PRO A 608 -4.79 -2.61 -9.02
CA PRO A 608 -5.79 -3.35 -8.24
C PRO A 608 -5.35 -3.60 -6.80
N LEU A 609 -6.26 -3.53 -5.83
CA LEU A 609 -5.89 -3.58 -4.42
C LEU A 609 -5.12 -4.86 -4.03
N ARG A 610 -5.43 -6.00 -4.65
CA ARG A 610 -4.64 -7.25 -4.51
C ARG A 610 -3.13 -7.08 -4.78
N LYS A 611 -2.75 -6.19 -5.70
CA LYS A 611 -1.34 -5.86 -6.02
C LYS A 611 -0.69 -5.00 -4.94
N VAL A 612 -1.48 -4.20 -4.23
CA VAL A 612 -1.02 -3.46 -3.05
C VAL A 612 -0.90 -4.42 -1.87
N HIS A 613 -1.93 -5.24 -1.65
CA HIS A 613 -2.01 -6.21 -0.56
C HIS A 613 -0.97 -7.32 -0.65
N GLU A 614 -0.56 -7.77 -1.84
CA GLU A 614 0.55 -8.74 -1.93
C GLU A 614 1.82 -8.19 -1.27
N CYS A 615 2.09 -6.89 -1.37
CA CYS A 615 3.25 -6.25 -0.75
C CYS A 615 3.05 -6.05 0.76
N VAL A 616 1.87 -5.55 1.16
CA VAL A 616 1.49 -5.33 2.56
C VAL A 616 1.52 -6.64 3.36
N PHE A 617 0.94 -7.71 2.82
CA PHE A 617 0.96 -9.03 3.45
C PHE A 617 2.35 -9.64 3.42
N GLY A 618 3.16 -9.30 2.42
CA GLY A 618 4.58 -9.62 2.44
C GLY A 618 5.29 -9.03 3.66
N VAL A 619 5.05 -7.76 4.02
CA VAL A 619 5.62 -7.15 5.23
C VAL A 619 5.17 -7.90 6.48
N LEU A 620 3.86 -8.15 6.61
CA LEU A 620 3.31 -8.85 7.77
C LEU A 620 3.83 -10.28 7.91
N ALA A 621 4.00 -10.97 6.79
CA ALA A 621 4.57 -12.32 6.76
C ALA A 621 6.05 -12.28 7.19
N LEU A 622 6.83 -11.34 6.68
CA LEU A 622 8.24 -11.18 7.04
C LEU A 622 8.43 -10.87 8.53
N GLU A 623 7.53 -10.11 9.15
CA GLU A 623 7.54 -9.85 10.60
C GLU A 623 7.35 -11.11 11.46
N SER A 624 6.86 -12.22 10.89
CA SER A 624 6.79 -13.52 11.58
C SER A 624 8.10 -14.34 11.53
N GLU A 625 9.13 -13.87 10.81
CA GLU A 625 10.44 -14.53 10.81
C GLU A 625 11.11 -14.46 12.19
N GLU A 626 11.70 -15.57 12.62
CA GLU A 626 12.34 -15.68 13.93
C GLU A 626 13.62 -14.81 13.99
N ILE A 627 13.52 -13.68 14.67
CA ILE A 627 14.61 -12.73 14.90
C ILE A 627 14.67 -12.36 16.38
N ASP A 628 15.87 -12.07 16.89
CA ASP A 628 16.06 -11.58 18.25
C ASP A 628 15.18 -10.34 18.52
N PRO A 629 14.19 -10.43 19.44
CA PRO A 629 13.22 -9.37 19.69
C PRO A 629 13.84 -8.14 20.36
N ARG A 630 15.09 -8.24 20.84
CA ARG A 630 15.82 -7.14 21.49
C ARG A 630 16.42 -6.15 20.49
N LEU A 631 16.44 -6.48 19.20
CA LEU A 631 17.06 -5.70 18.12
C LEU A 631 16.18 -4.57 17.58
#